data_AF-A0A971PCH2-F1
#
_entry.id   AF-A0A971PCH2-F1
#
_cell.length_a   1.000
_cell.length_b   1.000
_cell.length_c   1.000
_cell.angle_alpha   90.00
_cell.angle_beta   90.00
_cell.angle_gamma   90.00
#
_symmetry.space_group_name_H-M   'P 1'
#
loop_
_entity.id
_entity.type
_entity.pdbx_description
1 polymer ?
#
loop_
_entity_poly.entity_id
_entity_poly.type
_entity_poly.pdbx_seq_one_letter_code
_entity_poly.pdbx_strand_id
1 'polypeptide(L)' 'MNLSDIQPGMEIEYINCPDKRKRPQTKTGTVRQVTDKVIAIQGQRYPDTILVNDLLSGKSQYSKH' A
#
# COMPACT_ATOMS: atom_id res chain seq x y z
N MET A 1 13.06 2.13 4.25
CA MET A 1 11.65 2.59 4.35
C MET A 1 11.15 2.16 5.72
N ASN A 2 10.57 3.07 6.52
CA ASN A 2 10.20 2.77 7.91
C ASN A 2 8.68 2.59 8.00
N LEU A 3 8.20 1.43 8.46
CA LEU A 3 6.76 1.16 8.55
C LEU A 3 6.03 2.07 9.55
N SER A 4 6.77 2.58 10.54
CA SER A 4 6.32 3.59 11.50
C SER A 4 5.83 4.89 10.86
N ASP A 5 6.22 5.13 9.60
CA ASP A 5 5.86 6.31 8.84
C ASP A 5 4.43 6.24 8.26
N ILE A 6 3.78 5.08 8.35
CA ILE A 6 2.44 4.81 7.85
C ILE A 6 1.54 4.58 9.06
N GLN A 7 0.45 5.34 9.14
CA GLN A 7 -0.50 5.25 10.25
C GLN A 7 -1.93 5.14 9.74
N PRO A 8 -2.83 4.48 10.49
CA PRO A 8 -4.26 4.54 10.21
C PRO A 8 -4.75 5.99 10.07
N GLY A 9 -5.59 6.25 9.08
CA GLY A 9 -6.12 7.57 8.73
C GLY A 9 -5.29 8.35 7.71
N MET A 10 -4.06 7.92 7.40
CA MET A 10 -3.25 8.57 6.36
C MET A 10 -3.76 8.20 4.96
N GLU A 11 -3.82 9.19 4.07
CA GLU A 11 -3.99 8.92 2.64
C GLU A 11 -2.62 8.66 2.01
N ILE A 12 -2.52 7.56 1.28
CA ILE A 12 -1.30 7.19 0.58
C ILE A 12 -1.61 6.88 -0.87
N GLU A 13 -0.68 7.23 -1.74
CA GLU A 13 -0.62 6.75 -3.10
C GLU A 13 0.30 5.54 -3.14
N TYR A 14 -0.08 4.46 -3.81
CA TYR A 14 0.69 3.23 -3.84
C TYR A 14 0.57 2.51 -5.19
N ILE A 15 1.62 1.77 -5.53
CA ILE A 15 1.66 0.98 -6.76
C ILE A 15 1.20 -0.44 -6.42
N ASN A 16 0.06 -0.84 -6.98
CA ASN A 16 -0.37 -2.22 -6.97
C ASN A 16 0.17 -2.91 -8.23
N CYS A 17 0.96 -3.98 -8.04
CA CYS A 17 1.45 -4.86 -9.11
C CYS A 17 0.68 -6.19 -9.06
N PRO A 18 -0.57 -6.25 -9.56
CA PRO A 18 -1.44 -7.40 -9.33
C PRO A 18 -1.05 -8.68 -10.06
N ASP A 19 -0.01 -8.67 -10.90
CA ASP A 19 0.58 -9.88 -11.48
C ASP A 19 1.80 -9.51 -12.32
N LYS A 20 2.74 -10.45 -12.56
CA LYS A 20 3.91 -10.21 -13.45
C LYS A 20 3.53 -9.82 -14.89
N ARG A 21 2.24 -9.92 -15.25
CA ARG A 21 1.70 -9.66 -16.60
C ARG A 21 0.88 -8.37 -16.71
N LYS A 22 0.55 -7.71 -15.61
CA LYS A 22 -0.23 -6.46 -15.62
C LYS A 22 0.69 -5.27 -15.41
N ARG A 23 0.45 -4.19 -16.14
CA ARG A 23 1.17 -2.93 -15.90
C ARG A 23 0.89 -2.46 -14.47
N PRO A 24 1.91 -2.00 -13.73
CA PRO A 24 1.72 -1.39 -12.43
C PRO A 24 0.69 -0.27 -12.54
N GLN A 25 -0.26 -0.22 -11.61
CA GLN A 25 -1.21 0.89 -11.54
C GLN A 25 -1.03 1.60 -10.21
N THR A 26 -0.91 2.91 -10.31
CA THR A 26 -0.90 3.79 -9.16
C THR A 26 -2.34 3.98 -8.68
N LYS A 27 -2.56 3.78 -7.38
CA LYS A 27 -3.84 3.94 -6.71
C LYS A 27 -3.67 4.86 -5.52
N THR A 28 -4.73 5.55 -5.13
CA THR A 28 -4.80 6.23 -3.83
C THR A 28 -5.78 5.55 -2.91
N GLY A 29 -5.53 5.65 -1.60
CA GLY A 29 -6.45 5.16 -0.58
C GLY A 29 -6.04 5.53 0.83
N THR A 30 -6.99 5.41 1.74
CA THR A 30 -6.77 5.72 3.16
C THR A 30 -6.34 4.46 3.91
N VAL A 31 -5.24 4.52 4.64
CA VAL A 31 -4.77 3.45 5.50
C VAL A 31 -5.80 3.23 6.60
N ARG A 32 -6.30 2.00 6.73
CA ARG A 32 -7.25 1.60 7.77
C ARG A 32 -6.56 0.90 8.92
N GLN A 33 -5.57 0.07 8.62
CA GLN A 33 -4.83 -0.68 9.63
C GLN A 33 -3.42 -0.94 9.16
N VAL A 34 -2.48 -0.86 10.09
CA VAL A 34 -1.09 -1.25 9.88
C VAL A 34 -0.76 -2.36 10.86
N THR A 35 -0.20 -3.44 10.35
CA THR A 35 0.31 -4.57 11.16
C THR A 35 1.70 -4.92 10.66
N ASP A 36 2.40 -5.78 11.38
CA ASP A 36 3.75 -6.24 11.01
C ASP A 36 3.78 -7.01 9.68
N LYS A 37 2.62 -7.47 9.20
CA LYS A 37 2.50 -8.32 8.00
C LYS A 37 1.85 -7.59 6.84
N VAL A 38 0.83 -6.79 7.11
CA VAL A 38 -0.01 -6.16 6.09
C VAL A 38 -0.43 -4.74 6.46
N ILE A 39 -0.65 -3.94 5.42
CA ILE A 39 -1.26 -2.62 5.48
C ILE A 39 -2.61 -2.72 4.76
N ALA A 40 -3.69 -2.59 5.51
CA ALA A 40 -5.03 -2.56 4.96
C ALA A 40 -5.38 -1.13 4.55
N ILE A 41 -5.83 -0.98 3.31
CA ILE A 41 -6.13 0.32 2.70
C ILE A 41 -7.59 0.30 2.26
N GLN A 42 -8.34 1.33 2.59
CA GLN A 42 -9.59 1.62 1.92
C GLN A 42 -9.26 2.29 0.59
N GLY A 43 -9.24 1.50 -0.49
CA GLY A 43 -9.14 2.02 -1.84
C GLY A 43 -10.44 2.73 -2.25
N GLN A 44 -10.37 3.52 -3.31
CA GLN A 44 -11.50 4.32 -3.80
C GLN A 44 -12.75 3.48 -4.16
N ARG A 45 -12.55 2.27 -4.69
CA ARG A 45 -13.64 1.40 -5.16
C ARG A 45 -13.79 0.11 -4.36
N TYR A 46 -12.67 -0.45 -3.90
CA TYR A 46 -12.62 -1.66 -3.12
C TYR A 46 -11.50 -1.54 -2.07
N PRO A 47 -11.60 -2.23 -0.92
CA PRO A 47 -10.48 -2.35 -0.02
C PRO A 47 -9.31 -3.05 -0.74
N ASP A 48 -8.10 -2.56 -0.47
CA ASP A 48 -6.85 -3.07 -0.99
C ASP A 48 -5.95 -3.45 0.19
N THR A 49 -4.93 -4.27 -0.06
CA THR A 49 -3.96 -4.68 0.98
C THR A 49 -2.57 -4.69 0.37
N ILE A 50 -1.61 -4.10 1.10
CA ILE A 50 -0.19 -4.17 0.77
C ILE A 50 0.49 -5.09 1.76
N LEU A 51 1.29 -6.04 1.27
CA LEU A 51 2.14 -6.86 2.13
C LEU A 51 3.34 -6.02 2.57
N VAL A 52 3.62 -6.02 3.87
CA VAL A 52 4.78 -5.32 4.43
C VAL A 52 6.08 -5.83 3.80
N ASN A 53 6.18 -7.13 3.56
CA ASN A 53 7.35 -7.72 2.90
C ASN A 53 7.54 -7.21 1.46
N ASP A 54 6.46 -6.87 0.75
CA ASP A 54 6.57 -6.31 -0.60
C ASP A 54 7.08 -4.87 -0.57
N LEU A 55 6.76 -4.11 0.48
CA LEU A 55 7.36 -2.79 0.73
C LEU A 55 8.84 -2.90 1.08
N LEU A 56 9.20 -3.81 2.00
CA LEU A 56 10.59 -4.01 2.43
C LEU A 56 11.49 -4.53 1.29
N SER A 57 10.94 -5.36 0.41
CA SER A 57 11.65 -5.88 -0.77
C SER A 57 11.60 -4.93 -1.99
N GLY A 58 10.95 -3.77 -1.87
CA GLY A 58 10.83 -2.77 -2.94
C GLY A 58 9.92 -3.16 -4.09
N LYS A 59 9.17 -4.26 -3.97
CA LYS A 59 8.16 -4.70 -4.96
C LYS A 59 6.93 -3.81 -4.96
N SER A 60 6.62 -3.24 -3.81
CA SER A 60 5.59 -2.22 -3.63
C SER A 60 6.23 -0.92 -3.18
N GLN A 61 5.67 0.19 -3.61
CA GLN A 61 6.09 1.53 -3.23
C GLN A 61 4.85 2.35 -2.89
N TYR A 62 5.02 3.29 -1.97
CA TYR A 62 4.00 4.29 -1.66
C TYR A 62 4.62 5.68 -1.51
N SER A 63 3.83 6.69 -1.85
CA SER A 63 4.06 8.11 -1.61
C SER A 63 3.00 8.61 -0.62
N LYS A 64 3.41 9.53 0.25
CA LYS A 64 2.49 10.24 1.15
C LYS A 64 1.96 11.45 0.40
N HIS A 65 0.66 11.72 0.53
CA HIS A 65 0.08 13.02 0.20
C HIS A 65 0.17 13.97 1.40
#